data_AF-A0A444R3M6-F1
#
_entry.id   AF-A0A444R3M6-F1
#
_cell.length_a   1.000
_cell.length_b   1.000
_cell.length_c   1.000
_cell.angle_alpha   90.00
_cell.angle_beta   90.00
_cell.angle_gamma   90.00
#
_symmetry.space_group_name_H-M   'P 1'
#
loop_
_entity.id
_entity.type
_entity.pdbx_description
1 polymer ?
#
loop_
_entity_poly.entity_id
_entity_poly.type
_entity_poly.pdbx_seq_one_letter_code
_entity_poly.pdbx_strand_id
1 'polypeptide(L)'
;FPLQLFGFHYKSRTHSTYGNIDVLKAACRQEVWINPIDAQKRGIANGDMVRVFNHRGEVRLPAKVTPRILPGVSAMGQGAWHEANMSGDKIDHGGCVNTLTTLRPSPLAKGNPQHTNLVEIEKI
;
A
#
# COMPACT_ATOMS: atom_id res chain seq x y z
N PHE A 1 -13.89 -4.63 -3.69
CA PHE A 1 -12.74 -4.34 -2.82
C PHE A 1 -12.92 -5.06 -1.47
N PRO A 2 -12.56 -6.34 -1.37
CA PRO A 2 -12.84 -7.17 -0.19
C PRO A 2 -11.79 -7.03 0.93
N LEU A 3 -10.65 -6.39 0.67
CA LEU A 3 -9.56 -6.28 1.64
C LEU A 3 -9.57 -4.90 2.32
N GLN A 4 -9.49 -4.88 3.64
CA GLN A 4 -9.27 -3.67 4.41
C GLN A 4 -7.78 -3.27 4.36
N LEU A 5 -7.45 -2.03 3.99
CA LEU A 5 -6.08 -1.53 3.90
C LEU A 5 -5.76 -0.51 5.00
N PHE A 6 -4.69 -0.79 5.75
CA PHE A 6 -4.13 0.10 6.77
C PHE A 6 -2.73 0.62 6.38
N GLY A 7 -2.48 1.91 6.61
CA GLY A 7 -1.12 2.44 6.61
C GLY A 7 -0.43 2.28 7.97
N PHE A 8 0.87 2.03 8.02
CA PHE A 8 1.67 2.11 9.26
C PHE A 8 2.94 2.91 9.07
N HIS A 9 3.47 3.52 10.14
CA HIS A 9 4.76 4.20 10.09
C HIS A 9 5.87 3.19 9.79
N TYR A 10 6.72 3.52 8.82
CA TYR A 10 7.66 2.56 8.26
C TYR A 10 9.05 2.67 8.88
N LYS A 11 9.75 1.53 8.99
CA LYS A 11 11.01 1.45 9.73
C LYS A 11 12.15 2.25 9.09
N SER A 12 12.18 2.34 7.77
CA SER A 12 13.29 2.97 7.03
C SER A 12 13.14 4.48 6.80
N ARG A 13 12.13 5.13 7.37
CA ARG A 13 11.85 6.55 7.12
C ARG A 13 11.07 7.22 8.25
N THR A 14 11.25 8.53 8.40
CA THR A 14 10.44 9.38 9.27
C THR A 14 9.45 10.11 8.38
N HIS A 15 8.21 9.61 8.31
CA HIS A 15 7.27 10.00 7.26
C HIS A 15 7.91 9.83 5.87
N SER A 16 8.02 10.88 5.06
CA SER A 16 8.70 10.84 3.76
C SER A 16 10.20 11.13 3.82
N THR A 17 10.71 11.62 4.95
CA THR A 17 12.13 11.92 5.15
C THR A 17 12.96 10.64 5.12
N TYR A 18 14.12 10.70 4.46
CA TYR A 18 15.02 9.57 4.16
C TYR A 18 14.48 8.56 3.13
N GLY A 19 13.30 8.82 2.56
CA GLY A 19 12.72 8.00 1.49
C GLY A 19 13.56 7.96 0.21
N ASN A 20 14.60 8.80 0.08
CA ASN A 20 15.56 8.86 -1.02
C ASN A 20 16.87 8.10 -0.76
N ILE A 21 17.08 7.54 0.43
CA ILE A 21 18.35 6.89 0.80
C ILE A 21 18.34 5.41 0.39
N ASP A 22 19.17 5.02 -0.56
CA ASP A 22 19.11 3.71 -1.21
C ASP A 22 19.40 2.54 -0.25
N VAL A 23 20.38 2.68 0.66
CA VAL A 23 20.67 1.62 1.64
C VAL A 23 19.48 1.35 2.57
N LEU A 24 18.69 2.39 2.91
CA LEU A 24 17.50 2.24 3.74
C LEU A 24 16.33 1.62 2.96
N LYS A 25 16.17 1.98 1.67
CA LYS A 25 15.21 1.33 0.77
C LYS A 25 15.50 -0.15 0.59
N ALA A 26 16.77 -0.52 0.45
CA ALA A 26 17.19 -1.92 0.31
C ALA A 26 16.96 -2.72 1.60
N ALA A 27 17.29 -2.15 2.76
CA ALA A 27 17.13 -2.82 4.06
C ALA A 27 15.66 -3.05 4.46
N CYS A 28 14.77 -2.12 4.12
CA CYS A 28 13.33 -2.27 4.32
C CYS A 28 12.62 -1.81 3.04
N ARG A 29 12.34 -2.75 2.14
CA ARG A 29 11.67 -2.49 0.84
C ARG A 29 10.23 -2.03 1.05
N GLN A 30 9.72 -1.18 0.17
CA GLN A 30 8.30 -0.84 0.17
C GLN A 30 7.50 -2.03 -0.38
N GLU A 31 6.59 -2.56 0.43
CA GLU A 31 5.85 -3.79 0.12
C GLU A 31 4.42 -3.67 0.65
N VAL A 32 3.48 -4.35 -0.01
CA VAL A 32 2.13 -4.55 0.53
C VAL A 32 2.07 -5.87 1.29
N TRP A 33 1.63 -5.83 2.54
CA TRP A 33 1.51 -7.01 3.38
C TRP A 33 0.19 -7.70 3.08
N ILE A 34 0.24 -9.01 2.85
CA ILE A 34 -0.94 -9.84 2.60
C ILE A 34 -0.85 -11.14 3.40
N ASN A 35 -1.97 -11.57 3.96
CA ASN A 35 -2.05 -12.84 4.69
C ASN A 35 -1.87 -14.02 3.72
N PRO A 36 -1.20 -15.12 4.11
CA PRO A 36 -1.03 -16.30 3.26
C PRO A 36 -2.33 -16.88 2.71
N ILE A 37 -3.42 -16.86 3.48
CA ILE A 37 -4.73 -17.38 3.05
C ILE A 37 -5.28 -16.54 1.88
N ASP A 38 -5.15 -15.22 1.96
CA ASP A 38 -5.63 -14.32 0.91
C ASP A 38 -4.72 -14.30 -0.31
N ALA A 39 -3.41 -14.44 -0.09
CA ALA A 39 -2.41 -14.55 -1.15
C ALA A 39 -2.62 -15.84 -1.96
N GLN A 40 -2.84 -16.97 -1.29
CA GLN A 40 -3.11 -18.26 -1.93
C GLN A 40 -4.34 -18.21 -2.83
N LYS A 41 -5.45 -17.63 -2.34
CA LYS A 41 -6.68 -17.43 -3.13
C LYS A 41 -6.47 -16.60 -4.40
N ARG A 42 -5.43 -15.76 -4.41
CA ARG A 42 -5.09 -14.84 -5.51
C ARG A 42 -3.89 -15.30 -6.35
N GLY A 43 -3.30 -16.45 -6.05
CA GLY A 43 -2.10 -16.94 -6.73
C GLY A 43 -0.87 -16.04 -6.54
N ILE A 44 -0.78 -15.33 -5.41
CA ILE A 44 0.32 -14.40 -5.10
C ILE A 44 1.35 -15.10 -4.22
N ALA A 45 2.61 -15.11 -4.67
CA ALA A 45 3.76 -15.54 -3.89
C ALA A 45 4.49 -14.33 -3.27
N ASN A 46 5.33 -14.60 -2.27
CA ASN A 46 6.14 -13.56 -1.65
C ASN A 46 7.14 -12.98 -2.65
N GLY A 47 7.18 -11.65 -2.77
CA GLY A 47 8.03 -10.92 -3.70
C GLY A 47 7.42 -10.68 -5.08
N ASP A 48 6.27 -11.29 -5.39
CA ASP A 48 5.55 -11.02 -6.64
C ASP A 48 5.19 -9.54 -6.75
N MET A 49 5.30 -8.98 -7.94
CA MET A 49 4.72 -7.68 -8.24
C MET A 49 3.20 -7.80 -8.27
N VAL A 50 2.54 -6.92 -7.52
CA VAL A 50 1.08 -6.88 -7.45
C VAL A 50 0.57 -5.47 -7.73
N ARG A 51 -0.66 -5.40 -8.23
CA ARG A 51 -1.45 -4.17 -8.24
C ARG A 51 -2.37 -4.15 -7.03
N VAL A 52 -2.29 -3.07 -6.26
CA VAL A 52 -3.22 -2.76 -5.16
C VAL A 52 -4.07 -1.60 -5.63
N PHE A 53 -5.38 -1.78 -5.72
CA PHE A 53 -6.22 -0.79 -6.37
C PHE A 53 -7.60 -0.65 -5.74
N ASN A 54 -8.18 0.52 -5.97
CA ASN A 54 -9.61 0.75 -5.82
C ASN A 54 -10.09 1.77 -6.86
N HIS A 55 -11.32 2.27 -6.72
CA HIS A 55 -11.90 3.28 -7.62
C HIS A 55 -11.15 4.63 -7.63
N ARG A 56 -10.21 4.86 -6.71
CA ARG A 56 -9.45 6.12 -6.58
C ARG A 56 -8.11 6.06 -7.29
N GLY A 57 -7.50 4.87 -7.38
CA GLY A 57 -6.19 4.71 -7.99
C GLY A 57 -5.65 3.28 -7.91
N GLU A 58 -4.47 3.11 -8.49
CA GLU A 58 -3.71 1.86 -8.54
C GLU A 58 -2.27 2.12 -8.11
N VAL A 59 -1.74 1.25 -7.26
CA VAL A 59 -0.35 1.25 -6.82
C VAL A 59 0.28 -0.10 -7.16
N ARG A 60 1.50 -0.10 -7.71
CA ARG A 60 2.24 -1.31 -8.06
C ARG A 60 3.48 -1.46 -7.21
N LEU A 61 3.52 -2.54 -6.43
CA LEU A 61 4.63 -2.82 -5.51
C LEU A 61 4.75 -4.33 -5.22
N PRO A 62 5.89 -4.80 -4.70
CA PRO A 62 6.04 -6.20 -4.31
C PRO A 62 5.10 -6.59 -3.16
N ALA A 63 4.60 -7.83 -3.19
CA ALA A 63 3.84 -8.42 -2.12
C ALA A 63 4.75 -9.03 -1.04
N LYS A 64 4.44 -8.75 0.22
CA LYS A 64 4.97 -9.44 1.39
C LYS A 64 3.93 -10.39 1.96
N VAL A 65 4.07 -11.67 1.65
CA VAL A 65 3.16 -12.69 2.15
C VAL A 65 3.60 -13.07 3.57
N THR A 66 2.76 -12.77 4.57
CA THR A 66 3.16 -12.93 5.97
C THR A 66 1.98 -13.26 6.90
N PRO A 67 2.12 -14.19 7.86
CA PRO A 67 1.07 -14.48 8.84
C PRO A 67 0.92 -13.38 9.91
N ARG A 68 1.72 -12.31 9.85
CA ARG A 68 1.69 -11.18 10.80
C ARG A 68 0.57 -10.17 10.54
N ILE A 69 -0.30 -10.46 9.58
CA ILE A 69 -1.49 -9.66 9.27
C ILE A 69 -2.72 -10.56 9.22
N LEU A 70 -3.88 -10.06 9.65
CA LEU A 70 -5.12 -10.83 9.69
C LEU A 70 -5.61 -11.17 8.27
N PRO A 71 -6.28 -12.32 8.09
CA PRO A 71 -7.04 -12.58 6.86
C PRO A 71 -8.08 -11.48 6.60
N GLY A 72 -8.30 -11.12 5.33
CA GLY A 72 -9.15 -10.02 4.91
C GLY A 72 -8.54 -8.62 5.12
N VAL A 73 -7.31 -8.55 5.63
CA VAL A 73 -6.62 -7.28 5.93
C VAL A 73 -5.28 -7.22 5.19
N SER A 74 -4.97 -6.04 4.68
CA SER A 74 -3.70 -5.69 4.05
C SER A 74 -3.12 -4.44 4.71
N ALA A 75 -1.79 -4.27 4.62
CA ALA A 75 -1.11 -3.13 5.18
C ALA A 75 0.04 -2.65 4.31
N MET A 76 0.30 -1.34 4.32
CA MET A 76 1.40 -0.71 3.59
C MET A 76 2.12 0.31 4.46
N GLY A 77 3.43 0.43 4.27
CA GLY A 77 4.21 1.47 4.93
C GLY A 77 3.83 2.86 4.40
N GLN A 78 3.50 3.79 5.28
CA GLN A 78 3.27 5.21 4.95
C GLN A 78 4.59 5.90 4.59
N GLY A 79 4.53 7.03 3.87
CA GLY A 79 5.69 7.89 3.58
C GLY A 79 6.49 7.53 2.33
N ALA A 80 6.08 6.51 1.58
CA ALA A 80 6.64 6.27 0.25
C ALA A 80 6.30 7.44 -0.69
N TRP A 81 7.26 7.85 -1.52
CA TRP A 81 7.09 8.96 -2.45
C TRP A 81 6.23 8.51 -3.62
N HIS A 82 5.27 9.34 -4.01
CA HIS A 82 4.38 9.06 -5.12
C HIS A 82 5.14 9.18 -6.45
N GLU A 83 5.06 8.15 -7.29
CA GLU A 83 5.75 8.09 -8.58
C GLU A 83 4.77 7.62 -9.65
N ALA A 84 4.07 8.57 -10.27
CA ALA A 84 3.12 8.30 -11.34
C ALA A 84 3.22 9.32 -12.47
N ASN A 85 3.07 8.87 -13.70
CA ASN A 85 2.87 9.76 -14.84
C ASN A 85 1.41 10.25 -14.85
N MET A 86 1.17 11.43 -14.27
CA MET A 86 -0.19 11.99 -14.16
C MET A 86 -0.82 12.40 -15.50
N SER A 87 -0.01 12.55 -16.55
CA SER A 87 -0.48 12.78 -17.92
C SER A 87 -0.67 11.48 -18.71
N GLY A 88 -0.27 10.34 -18.14
CA GLY A 88 -0.32 9.02 -18.77
C GLY A 88 -1.30 8.08 -18.07
N ASP A 89 -0.82 6.89 -17.71
CA ASP A 89 -1.61 5.83 -17.09
C ASP A 89 -2.02 6.11 -15.63
N LYS A 90 -1.37 7.09 -14.98
CA LYS A 90 -1.62 7.52 -13.60
C LYS A 90 -1.40 6.41 -12.57
N ILE A 91 -0.55 5.43 -12.89
CA ILE A 91 -0.24 4.32 -12.01
C ILE A 91 0.92 4.71 -11.09
N ASP A 92 0.75 4.50 -9.78
CA ASP A 92 1.78 4.82 -8.78
C ASP A 92 2.74 3.64 -8.60
N HIS A 93 3.98 3.82 -9.06
CA HIS A 93 5.07 2.87 -8.91
C HIS A 93 5.88 3.08 -7.62
N GLY A 94 5.63 4.18 -6.91
CA GLY A 94 6.36 4.55 -5.70
C GLY A 94 5.83 3.88 -4.43
N GLY A 95 4.59 3.36 -4.46
CA GLY A 95 4.01 2.67 -3.31
C GLY A 95 3.28 3.58 -2.33
N CYS A 96 2.80 4.75 -2.76
CA CYS A 96 2.16 5.73 -1.88
C CYS A 96 0.76 5.27 -1.50
N VAL A 97 0.55 4.95 -0.22
CA VAL A 97 -0.76 4.49 0.28
C VAL A 97 -1.88 5.52 0.03
N ASN A 98 -1.56 6.82 0.00
CA ASN A 98 -2.56 7.88 -0.20
C ASN A 98 -3.17 7.88 -1.61
N THR A 99 -2.57 7.18 -2.58
CA THR A 99 -3.19 6.91 -3.89
C THR A 99 -4.52 6.17 -3.74
N LEU A 100 -4.72 5.46 -2.62
CA LEU A 100 -5.88 4.61 -2.36
C LEU A 100 -6.85 5.18 -1.31
N THR A 101 -6.52 6.33 -0.71
CA THR A 101 -7.28 6.94 0.40
C THR A 101 -8.21 8.06 -0.07
N THR A 102 -9.03 8.58 0.84
CA THR A 102 -9.94 9.71 0.58
C THR A 102 -9.51 10.93 1.38
N LEU A 103 -9.72 12.13 0.81
CA LEU A 103 -9.60 13.40 1.51
C LEU A 103 -10.89 13.82 2.22
N ARG A 104 -11.97 13.02 2.13
CA ARG A 104 -13.24 13.33 2.79
C ARG A 104 -13.03 13.29 4.32
N PRO A 105 -13.19 14.41 5.04
CA PRO A 105 -12.96 14.45 6.47
C PRO A 105 -14.11 13.79 7.24
N SER A 106 -13.85 13.39 8.48
CA SER A 106 -14.86 12.85 9.39
C SER A 106 -15.95 13.91 9.68
N PRO A 107 -17.22 13.50 9.88
CA PRO A 107 -18.34 14.43 9.93
C PRO A 107 -18.28 15.38 11.14
N LEU A 108 -17.81 14.91 12.29
CA LEU A 108 -17.77 15.68 13.54
C LEU A 108 -16.46 16.47 13.69
N ALA A 109 -15.33 15.77 13.85
CA ALA A 109 -14.04 16.39 14.18
C ALA A 109 -13.28 16.94 12.96
N LYS A 110 -13.79 16.72 11.74
CA LYS A 110 -13.13 17.10 10.48
C LYS A 110 -11.72 16.52 10.31
N GLY A 111 -11.44 15.37 10.95
CA GLY A 111 -10.15 14.68 10.85
C GLY A 111 -10.06 13.79 9.61
N ASN A 112 -8.83 13.36 9.26
CA ASN A 112 -8.57 12.51 8.09
C ASN A 112 -8.75 11.01 8.42
N PRO A 113 -9.68 10.28 7.77
CA PRO A 113 -9.94 8.86 8.03
C PRO A 113 -8.98 7.93 7.25
N GLN A 114 -7.67 8.04 7.47
CA GLN A 114 -6.64 7.37 6.64
C GLN A 114 -6.61 5.83 6.73
N HIS A 115 -7.27 5.23 7.73
CA HIS A 115 -7.19 3.79 7.98
C HIS A 115 -8.44 3.01 7.55
N THR A 116 -9.43 3.68 6.97
CA THR A 116 -10.68 3.06 6.52
C THR A 116 -10.71 3.00 4.99
N ASN A 117 -9.95 2.07 4.42
CA ASN A 117 -9.85 1.91 2.97
C ASN A 117 -10.16 0.47 2.58
N LEU A 118 -10.97 0.30 1.54
CA LEU A 118 -11.19 -1.00 0.91
C LEU A 118 -10.42 -1.04 -0.41
N VAL A 119 -9.71 -2.14 -0.63
CA VAL A 119 -8.92 -2.40 -1.85
C VAL A 119 -9.15 -3.82 -2.38
N GLU A 120 -8.66 -4.07 -3.59
CA GLU A 120 -8.36 -5.40 -4.11
C GLU A 120 -6.87 -5.50 -4.43
N ILE A 121 -6.33 -6.71 -4.42
CA ILE A 121 -4.94 -7.01 -4.77
C ILE A 121 -4.92 -8.12 -5.81
N GLU A 122 -4.17 -7.92 -6.90
CA GLU A 122 -3.99 -8.90 -7.96
C GLU A 122 -2.52 -9.00 -8.38
N LYS A 123 -2.09 -10.18 -8.81
CA LYS A 123 -0.77 -10.39 -9.41
C LYS A 123 -0.71 -9.74 -10.80
N ILE A 124 0.45 -9.16 -11.12
CA ILE A 124 0.77 -8.62 -12.45
C ILE A 124 1.54 -9.67 -13.25
#